data_AF-A0A7X8X142-F1
#
_entry.id   AF-A0A7X8X142-F1
#
_cell.length_a   1.000
_cell.length_b   1.000
_cell.length_c   1.000
_cell.angle_alpha   90.00
_cell.angle_beta   90.00
_cell.angle_gamma   90.00
#
_symmetry.space_group_name_H-M   'P 1'
#
loop_
_entity.id
_entity.type
_entity.pdbx_description
1 polymer ?
#
loop_
_entity_poly.entity_id
_entity_poly.type
_entity_poly.pdbx_seq_one_letter_code
_entity_poly.pdbx_strand_id
1 'polypeptide(L)'
;TSENIHTLTDEQIANVSKSKTIAGGFKNEVYRMNENTPENTSSLKGKLVIPEGLIWHSTETTKGETEKILLSMKEIQGTNNFSSFDPNIDALFGKDKDKIFASKIILHTFVDNHLKPLITEEDKLAKYFEPQDYYGNEYNWYGDDDNDAIAFVKALDDLNTAGIHYNAMSFGLLKSILKSSPNKPREVNDAIVQSKIFTHSLTKMFTELVHNQGGYTSIPIYSGDPQGWGTPTQDGELIKILNVIRMLP
;
A
#
# COMPACT_ATOMS: atom_id res chain seq x y z
N THR A 1 3.35 6.45 36.23
CA THR A 1 2.66 7.03 35.06
C THR A 1 3.00 6.15 33.88
N SER A 2 2.02 5.50 33.26
CA SER A 2 2.31 4.64 32.09
C SER A 2 2.60 5.55 30.90
N GLU A 3 3.87 5.90 30.72
CA GLU A 3 4.33 6.50 29.46
C GLU A 3 4.02 5.47 28.37
N ASN A 4 3.03 5.79 27.55
CA ASN A 4 2.71 5.01 26.37
C ASN A 4 3.65 5.45 25.25
N ILE A 5 4.07 4.55 24.36
CA ILE A 5 5.02 4.84 23.27
C ILE A 5 4.60 6.06 22.43
N HIS A 6 3.29 6.31 22.33
CA HIS A 6 2.69 7.43 21.60
C HIS A 6 2.92 8.80 22.24
N THR A 7 3.22 8.84 23.54
CA THR A 7 3.59 10.08 24.26
C THR A 7 5.05 10.47 24.06
N LEU A 8 5.87 9.56 23.52
CA LEU A 8 7.26 9.84 23.20
C LEU A 8 7.35 10.63 21.89
N THR A 9 8.15 11.69 21.91
CA THR A 9 8.60 12.39 20.70
C THR A 9 9.44 11.45 19.82
N ASP A 10 9.54 11.77 18.51
CA ASP A 10 10.35 10.97 17.59
C ASP A 10 11.83 10.96 18.01
N GLU A 11 12.32 12.05 18.64
CA GLU A 11 13.65 12.13 19.23
C GLU A 11 13.81 11.20 20.45
N GLN A 12 12.81 11.14 21.34
CA GLN A 12 12.83 10.20 22.46
C GLN A 12 12.81 8.74 21.97
N ILE A 13 12.03 8.43 20.94
CA ILE A 13 12.02 7.10 20.30
C ILE A 13 13.40 6.77 19.72
N ALA A 14 14.04 7.71 19.01
CA ALA A 14 15.38 7.53 18.47
C ALA A 14 16.41 7.28 19.59
N ASN A 15 16.38 8.09 20.66
CA ASN A 15 17.31 7.96 21.78
C ASN A 15 17.17 6.62 22.52
N VAL A 16 15.94 6.16 22.77
CA VAL A 16 15.67 4.86 23.39
C VAL A 16 16.14 3.72 22.47
N SER A 17 15.93 3.85 21.15
CA SER A 17 16.27 2.83 20.16
C SER A 17 17.77 2.67 19.93
N LYS A 18 18.61 3.65 20.31
CA LYS A 18 20.07 3.53 20.33
C LYS A 18 20.58 2.55 21.40
N SER A 19 19.79 2.30 22.45
CA SER A 19 20.15 1.34 23.49
C SER A 19 20.05 -0.10 22.96
N LYS A 20 21.20 -0.77 22.82
CA LYS A 20 21.26 -2.18 22.42
C LYS A 20 20.46 -3.10 23.34
N THR A 21 20.43 -2.82 24.64
CA THR A 21 19.65 -3.59 25.62
C THR A 21 18.16 -3.44 25.37
N ILE A 22 17.67 -2.21 25.17
CA ILE A 22 16.25 -1.97 24.94
C ILE A 22 15.83 -2.53 23.58
N ALA A 23 16.60 -2.26 22.53
CA ALA A 23 16.34 -2.81 21.20
C ALA A 23 16.38 -4.36 21.19
N GLY A 24 17.29 -4.98 21.95
CA GLY A 24 17.36 -6.43 22.12
C GLY A 24 16.17 -7.01 22.88
N GLY A 25 15.72 -6.31 23.94
CA GLY A 25 14.49 -6.68 24.65
C GLY A 25 13.26 -6.56 23.76
N PHE A 26 13.13 -5.46 23.03
CA PHE A 26 12.05 -5.23 22.08
C PHE A 26 12.03 -6.29 20.97
N LYS A 27 13.20 -6.61 20.38
CA LYS A 27 13.36 -7.73 19.45
C LYS A 27 12.74 -9.00 20.01
N ASN A 28 13.19 -9.44 21.18
CA ASN A 28 12.73 -10.70 21.77
C ASN A 28 11.22 -10.69 21.98
N GLU A 29 10.66 -9.56 22.38
CA GLU A 29 9.23 -9.40 22.56
C GLU A 29 8.45 -9.46 21.24
N VAL A 30 8.93 -8.83 20.17
CA VAL A 30 8.32 -8.93 18.82
C VAL A 30 8.29 -10.39 18.36
N TYR A 31 9.40 -11.12 18.48
CA TYR A 31 9.45 -12.54 18.12
C TYR A 31 8.51 -13.38 18.99
N ARG A 32 8.51 -13.17 20.30
CA ARG A 32 7.62 -13.88 21.25
C ARG A 32 6.14 -13.61 20.93
N MET A 33 5.78 -12.36 20.64
CA MET A 33 4.41 -11.99 20.27
C MET A 33 3.98 -12.60 18.94
N ASN A 34 4.90 -12.81 18.00
CA ASN A 34 4.61 -13.36 16.68
C ASN A 34 4.69 -14.91 16.61
N GLU A 35 5.25 -15.57 17.62
CA GLU A 35 5.49 -17.02 17.61
C GLU A 35 4.19 -17.81 17.35
N ASN A 36 4.17 -18.66 16.31
CA ASN A 36 2.96 -19.39 15.93
C ASN A 36 2.83 -20.73 16.70
N THR A 37 2.59 -20.64 18.00
CA THR A 37 2.38 -21.81 18.90
C THR A 37 0.97 -21.81 19.49
N PRO A 38 0.34 -22.97 19.76
CA PRO A 38 -1.00 -23.05 20.35
C PRO A 38 -1.18 -22.21 21.63
N GLU A 39 -0.14 -22.10 22.44
CA GLU A 39 -0.12 -21.43 23.74
C GLU A 39 0.01 -19.89 23.63
N ASN A 40 0.47 -19.38 22.49
CA ASN A 40 0.60 -17.94 22.29
C ASN A 40 -0.80 -17.30 22.13
N THR A 41 -1.16 -16.43 23.07
CA THR A 41 -2.43 -15.69 23.11
C THR A 41 -2.31 -14.26 22.55
N SER A 42 -1.13 -13.89 22.04
CA SER A 42 -0.88 -12.61 21.40
C SER A 42 -1.79 -12.40 20.19
N SER A 43 -2.31 -11.19 20.03
CA SER A 43 -3.04 -10.75 18.83
C SER A 43 -2.17 -10.75 17.57
N LEU A 44 -0.83 -10.74 17.74
CA LEU A 44 0.16 -10.75 16.67
C LEU A 44 0.65 -12.14 16.29
N LYS A 45 0.15 -13.20 16.94
CA LYS A 45 0.55 -14.59 16.68
C LYS A 45 0.45 -14.90 15.17
N GLY A 46 1.58 -15.23 14.56
CA GLY A 46 1.69 -15.59 13.15
C GLY A 46 1.31 -14.48 12.16
N LYS A 47 1.12 -13.24 12.62
CA LYS A 47 0.66 -12.13 11.77
C LYS A 47 1.80 -11.31 11.17
N LEU A 48 2.98 -11.29 11.80
CA LEU A 48 4.12 -10.49 11.33
C LEU A 48 5.03 -11.32 10.44
N VAL A 49 5.47 -10.72 9.34
CA VAL A 49 6.54 -11.25 8.49
C VAL A 49 7.84 -10.59 8.93
N ILE A 50 8.74 -11.37 9.52
CA ILE A 50 10.00 -10.88 10.08
C ILE A 50 11.16 -11.31 9.17
N PRO A 51 11.69 -10.43 8.29
CA PRO A 51 12.81 -10.78 7.44
C PRO A 51 14.10 -10.99 8.26
N GLU A 52 15.03 -11.74 7.68
CA GLU A 52 16.34 -11.99 8.29
C GLU A 52 17.27 -10.77 8.18
N GLY A 53 18.38 -10.79 8.94
CA GLY A 53 19.45 -9.78 8.82
C GLY A 53 19.12 -8.39 9.38
N LEU A 54 18.02 -8.25 10.13
CA LEU A 54 17.61 -6.96 10.70
C LEU A 54 18.59 -6.45 11.76
N ILE A 55 18.98 -5.18 11.62
CA ILE A 55 19.71 -4.43 12.65
C ILE A 55 18.68 -3.72 13.53
N TRP A 56 18.55 -4.19 14.78
CA TRP A 56 17.46 -3.75 15.67
C TRP A 56 17.69 -2.41 16.36
N HIS A 57 18.94 -2.09 16.69
CA HIS A 57 19.28 -0.86 17.41
C HIS A 57 19.66 0.25 16.43
N SER A 58 19.34 1.49 16.78
CA SER A 58 19.78 2.66 16.03
C SER A 58 21.24 3.01 16.35
N THR A 59 21.87 3.71 15.42
CA THR A 59 23.14 4.41 15.61
C THR A 59 22.89 5.92 15.57
N GLU A 60 23.95 6.72 15.60
CA GLU A 60 23.82 8.18 15.41
C GLU A 60 23.36 8.56 14.00
N THR A 61 23.59 7.71 13.00
CA THR A 61 23.35 8.02 11.58
C THR A 61 22.40 7.04 10.89
N THR A 62 22.01 5.95 11.55
CA THR A 62 21.18 4.90 10.93
C THR A 62 20.09 4.46 11.89
N LYS A 63 18.85 4.46 11.42
CA LYS A 63 17.69 3.98 12.18
C LYS A 63 17.67 2.46 12.20
N GLY A 64 17.67 1.90 13.41
CA GLY A 64 17.45 0.47 13.62
C GLY A 64 15.98 0.10 13.46
N GLU A 65 15.71 -1.20 13.35
CA GLU A 65 14.35 -1.72 13.16
C GLU A 65 13.44 -1.41 14.35
N THR A 66 13.98 -1.32 15.57
CA THR A 66 13.19 -0.90 16.76
C THR A 66 12.63 0.50 16.55
N GLU A 67 13.48 1.47 16.18
CA GLU A 67 13.03 2.84 15.95
C GLU A 67 11.98 2.89 14.83
N LYS A 68 12.26 2.18 13.73
CA LYS A 68 11.36 2.13 12.58
C LYS A 68 9.99 1.58 12.94
N ILE A 69 9.91 0.43 13.62
CA ILE A 69 8.63 -0.16 14.06
C ILE A 69 7.86 0.81 14.94
N LEU A 70 8.51 1.41 15.94
CA LEU A 70 7.86 2.33 16.86
C LEU A 70 7.30 3.58 16.16
N LEU A 71 8.05 4.12 15.19
CA LEU A 71 7.60 5.24 14.36
C LEU A 71 6.44 4.83 13.44
N SER A 72 6.52 3.66 12.80
CA SER A 72 5.45 3.13 11.95
C SER A 72 4.16 2.92 12.74
N MET A 73 4.25 2.33 13.93
CA MET A 73 3.08 2.14 14.80
C MET A 73 2.50 3.47 15.25
N LYS A 74 3.35 4.44 15.64
CA LYS A 74 2.88 5.76 16.05
C LYS A 74 2.07 6.42 14.94
N GLU A 75 2.48 6.22 13.70
CA GLU A 75 1.79 6.73 12.50
C GLU A 75 0.44 6.01 12.25
N ILE A 76 0.44 4.66 12.27
CA ILE A 76 -0.76 3.85 12.00
C ILE A 76 -1.77 3.94 13.14
N GLN A 77 -1.33 3.66 14.36
CA GLN A 77 -2.20 3.34 15.49
C GLN A 77 -2.56 4.56 16.37
N GLY A 78 -1.93 5.71 16.14
CA GLY A 78 -2.18 6.90 16.94
C GLY A 78 -1.79 6.70 18.40
N THR A 79 -2.75 6.43 19.29
CA THR A 79 -2.54 6.21 20.74
C THR A 79 -2.63 4.74 21.18
N ASN A 80 -2.83 3.78 20.27
CA ASN A 80 -3.02 2.36 20.59
C ASN A 80 -1.72 1.54 20.60
N ASN A 81 -1.53 0.69 21.61
CA ASN A 81 -0.31 -0.09 21.85
C ASN A 81 0.05 -1.10 20.74
N PHE A 82 1.32 -1.50 20.66
CA PHE A 82 1.79 -2.52 19.70
C PHE A 82 1.02 -3.84 19.77
N SER A 83 0.70 -4.29 20.98
CA SER A 83 -0.06 -5.53 21.19
C SER A 83 -1.50 -5.45 20.66
N SER A 84 -1.95 -4.30 20.17
CA SER A 84 -3.23 -4.11 19.49
C SER A 84 -3.06 -3.79 18.01
N PHE A 85 -1.85 -3.92 17.47
CA PHE A 85 -1.58 -3.72 16.05
C PHE A 85 -2.32 -4.77 15.24
N ASP A 86 -3.20 -4.28 14.37
CA ASP A 86 -3.94 -5.09 13.42
C ASP A 86 -3.63 -4.56 12.02
N PRO A 87 -2.79 -5.28 11.25
CA PRO A 87 -2.41 -4.83 9.92
C PRO A 87 -3.65 -4.91 9.01
N ASN A 88 -4.10 -3.75 8.52
CA ASN A 88 -5.13 -3.62 7.50
C ASN A 88 -4.77 -2.44 6.59
N ILE A 89 -4.93 -2.60 5.27
CA ILE A 89 -4.60 -1.59 4.27
C ILE A 89 -5.37 -0.28 4.53
N ASP A 90 -6.63 -0.37 4.96
CA ASP A 90 -7.43 0.82 5.28
C ASP A 90 -6.79 1.69 6.38
N ALA A 91 -6.06 1.08 7.32
CA ALA A 91 -5.36 1.80 8.39
C ALA A 91 -4.18 2.64 7.88
N LEU A 92 -3.77 2.43 6.63
CA LEU A 92 -2.72 3.20 5.99
C LEU A 92 -3.24 4.49 5.36
N PHE A 93 -4.52 4.59 5.00
CA PHE A 93 -5.03 5.76 4.27
C PHE A 93 -4.94 7.07 5.06
N GLY A 94 -4.53 8.14 4.38
CA GLY A 94 -4.26 9.45 4.96
C GLY A 94 -3.00 9.53 5.84
N LYS A 95 -2.17 8.47 5.87
CA LYS A 95 -0.94 8.39 6.66
C LYS A 95 0.34 8.55 5.83
N ASP A 96 1.43 8.91 6.49
CA ASP A 96 2.76 8.95 5.88
C ASP A 96 3.28 7.53 5.58
N LYS A 97 3.17 7.10 4.31
CA LYS A 97 3.58 5.75 3.86
C LYS A 97 5.09 5.55 3.95
N ASP A 98 5.87 6.61 3.74
CA ASP A 98 7.33 6.52 3.76
C ASP A 98 7.80 6.31 5.21
N LYS A 99 7.14 6.97 6.18
CA LYS A 99 7.35 6.71 7.60
C LYS A 99 6.89 5.32 8.03
N ILE A 100 5.72 4.87 7.56
CA ILE A 100 5.18 3.55 7.89
C ILE A 100 6.07 2.42 7.36
N PHE A 101 6.43 2.47 6.09
CA PHE A 101 7.16 1.40 5.42
C PHE A 101 8.68 1.49 5.58
N ALA A 102 9.18 2.45 6.35
CA ALA A 102 10.58 2.47 6.79
C ALA A 102 10.98 1.22 7.60
N SER A 103 10.02 0.60 8.31
CA SER A 103 10.20 -0.70 8.98
C SER A 103 10.06 -1.84 7.98
N LYS A 104 11.07 -2.69 7.91
CA LYS A 104 11.04 -3.90 7.07
C LYS A 104 10.01 -4.91 7.57
N ILE A 105 9.84 -5.08 8.88
CA ILE A 105 8.80 -5.97 9.42
C ILE A 105 7.41 -5.48 8.99
N ILE A 106 7.14 -4.18 9.12
CA ILE A 106 5.83 -3.61 8.74
C ILE A 106 5.62 -3.71 7.23
N LEU A 107 6.62 -3.32 6.42
CA LEU A 107 6.54 -3.45 4.96
C LEU A 107 6.27 -4.89 4.52
N HIS A 108 7.07 -5.86 4.97
CA HIS A 108 6.90 -7.27 4.61
C HIS A 108 5.55 -7.82 5.08
N THR A 109 5.11 -7.44 6.28
CA THR A 109 3.80 -7.85 6.79
C THR A 109 2.67 -7.35 5.89
N PHE A 110 2.68 -6.07 5.50
CA PHE A 110 1.68 -5.53 4.60
C PHE A 110 1.76 -6.11 3.20
N VAL A 111 2.96 -6.27 2.65
CA VAL A 111 3.13 -6.81 1.30
C VAL A 111 2.62 -8.24 1.22
N ASP A 112 3.15 -9.16 2.03
CA ASP A 112 2.88 -10.59 1.86
C ASP A 112 1.49 -10.98 2.36
N ASN A 113 0.98 -10.35 3.42
CA ASN A 113 -0.32 -10.73 3.99
C ASN A 113 -1.49 -9.91 3.46
N HIS A 114 -1.25 -8.76 2.82
CA HIS A 114 -2.33 -7.86 2.40
C HIS A 114 -2.23 -7.41 0.94
N LEU A 115 -1.11 -6.81 0.50
CA LEU A 115 -1.02 -6.19 -0.83
C LEU A 115 -0.90 -7.20 -1.97
N LYS A 116 -0.05 -8.22 -1.83
CA LYS A 116 0.04 -9.32 -2.81
C LYS A 116 -1.31 -10.06 -2.90
N PRO A 117 -1.89 -10.56 -1.79
CA PRO A 117 -3.23 -11.15 -1.79
C PRO A 117 -4.30 -10.28 -2.44
N LEU A 118 -4.24 -8.95 -2.26
CA LEU A 118 -5.22 -8.02 -2.83
C LEU A 118 -5.32 -8.14 -4.36
N ILE A 119 -4.19 -8.34 -5.04
CA ILE A 119 -4.14 -8.42 -6.51
C ILE A 119 -4.09 -9.86 -7.05
N THR A 120 -3.93 -10.87 -6.19
CA THR A 120 -3.85 -12.28 -6.62
C THR A 120 -5.07 -13.13 -6.25
N GLU A 121 -5.85 -12.74 -5.24
CA GLU A 121 -7.03 -13.52 -4.81
C GLU A 121 -8.29 -13.10 -5.59
N GLU A 122 -9.06 -14.11 -6.06
CA GLU A 122 -10.22 -13.92 -6.94
C GLU A 122 -11.36 -13.14 -6.31
N ASP A 123 -11.57 -13.27 -5.00
CA ASP A 123 -12.59 -12.56 -4.24
C ASP A 123 -12.20 -11.10 -3.91
N LYS A 124 -10.98 -10.70 -4.28
CA LYS A 124 -10.45 -9.34 -4.12
C LYS A 124 -10.35 -8.63 -5.48
N LEU A 125 -9.14 -8.21 -5.89
CA LEU A 125 -8.93 -7.41 -7.09
C LEU A 125 -8.25 -8.18 -8.23
N ALA A 126 -8.06 -9.50 -8.13
CA ALA A 126 -7.37 -10.28 -9.17
C ALA A 126 -8.01 -10.18 -10.55
N LYS A 127 -9.33 -9.91 -10.64
CA LYS A 127 -10.01 -9.65 -11.92
C LYS A 127 -9.62 -8.33 -12.58
N TYR A 128 -9.11 -7.36 -11.82
CA TYR A 128 -8.69 -6.06 -12.33
C TYR A 128 -7.17 -5.92 -12.48
N PHE A 129 -6.39 -6.69 -11.71
CA PHE A 129 -4.94 -6.53 -11.62
C PHE A 129 -4.16 -7.70 -12.19
N GLU A 130 -2.98 -7.39 -12.74
CA GLU A 130 -2.01 -8.40 -13.13
C GLU A 130 -1.07 -8.73 -11.97
N PRO A 131 -0.83 -10.02 -11.67
CA PRO A 131 0.03 -10.44 -10.56
C PRO A 131 1.52 -10.20 -10.82
N GLN A 132 1.88 -9.91 -12.07
CA GLN A 132 3.24 -9.65 -12.54
C GLN A 132 3.23 -8.44 -13.47
N ASP A 133 4.41 -7.87 -13.70
CA ASP A 133 4.57 -6.78 -14.64
C ASP A 133 4.38 -7.25 -16.11
N TYR A 134 4.38 -6.29 -17.02
CA TYR A 134 4.08 -6.49 -18.44
C TYR A 134 5.12 -7.37 -19.14
N TYR A 135 6.32 -7.44 -18.57
CA TYR A 135 7.44 -8.24 -19.07
C TYR A 135 7.53 -9.60 -18.38
N GLY A 136 6.58 -9.93 -17.50
CA GLY A 136 6.51 -11.19 -16.76
C GLY A 136 7.38 -11.24 -15.51
N ASN A 137 7.88 -10.11 -15.02
CA ASN A 137 8.67 -10.04 -13.79
C ASN A 137 7.80 -9.82 -12.56
N GLU A 138 8.27 -10.25 -11.39
CA GLU A 138 7.66 -9.85 -10.12
C GLU A 138 7.86 -8.35 -9.89
N TYR A 139 6.86 -7.69 -9.31
CA TYR A 139 6.99 -6.31 -8.86
C TYR A 139 8.08 -6.16 -7.79
N ASN A 140 8.71 -4.99 -7.74
CA ASN A 140 9.73 -4.67 -6.75
C ASN A 140 9.10 -4.26 -5.41
N TRP A 141 8.49 -5.22 -4.71
CA TRP A 141 7.77 -4.97 -3.46
C TRP A 141 8.63 -4.47 -2.29
N TYR A 142 9.94 -4.73 -2.34
CA TYR A 142 10.85 -4.58 -1.21
C TYR A 142 12.06 -3.67 -1.50
N GLY A 143 12.07 -2.98 -2.64
CA GLY A 143 13.13 -2.03 -2.98
C GLY A 143 13.21 -0.88 -1.98
N ASP A 144 14.42 -0.34 -1.76
CA ASP A 144 14.61 0.82 -0.88
C ASP A 144 14.27 2.14 -1.63
N ASP A 145 14.62 2.27 -2.92
CA ASP A 145 14.44 3.51 -3.70
C ASP A 145 13.32 3.45 -4.76
N ASP A 146 12.96 2.25 -5.25
CA ASP A 146 11.96 2.04 -6.31
C ASP A 146 10.92 1.00 -5.85
N ASN A 147 10.29 1.29 -4.70
CA ASN A 147 9.39 0.36 -4.04
C ASN A 147 7.97 0.42 -4.63
N ASP A 148 7.60 -0.62 -5.39
CA ASP A 148 6.29 -0.73 -6.02
C ASP A 148 5.15 -0.79 -5.00
N ALA A 149 5.39 -1.32 -3.79
CA ALA A 149 4.37 -1.40 -2.73
C ALA A 149 3.99 0.01 -2.23
N ILE A 150 4.98 0.88 -1.99
CA ILE A 150 4.73 2.24 -1.50
C ILE A 150 3.93 3.03 -2.54
N ALA A 151 4.36 3.00 -3.81
CA ALA A 151 3.65 3.67 -4.89
C ALA A 151 2.23 3.14 -5.07
N PHE A 152 2.04 1.83 -4.93
CA PHE A 152 0.72 1.21 -5.02
C PHE A 152 -0.22 1.64 -3.89
N VAL A 153 0.25 1.67 -2.64
CA VAL A 153 -0.60 2.15 -1.53
C VAL A 153 -0.89 3.65 -1.65
N LYS A 154 0.06 4.48 -2.12
CA LYS A 154 -0.18 5.90 -2.41
C LYS A 154 -1.28 6.06 -3.47
N ALA A 155 -1.23 5.28 -4.55
CA ALA A 155 -2.26 5.26 -5.57
C ALA A 155 -3.65 4.84 -5.03
N LEU A 156 -3.71 3.81 -4.18
CA LEU A 156 -4.95 3.40 -3.53
C LEU A 156 -5.52 4.50 -2.61
N ASP A 157 -4.67 5.22 -1.88
CA ASP A 157 -5.05 6.31 -0.98
C ASP A 157 -5.58 7.54 -1.76
N ASP A 158 -4.92 7.88 -2.86
CA ASP A 158 -5.36 8.98 -3.74
C ASP A 158 -6.67 8.65 -4.46
N LEU A 159 -6.84 7.39 -4.90
CA LEU A 159 -8.12 6.91 -5.44
C LEU A 159 -9.23 6.94 -4.39
N ASN A 160 -8.93 6.50 -3.16
CA ASN A 160 -9.85 6.57 -2.03
C ASN A 160 -10.28 8.02 -1.76
N THR A 161 -9.33 8.97 -1.77
CA THR A 161 -9.59 10.42 -1.66
C THR A 161 -10.42 10.94 -2.84
N ALA A 162 -10.22 10.40 -4.04
CA ALA A 162 -11.01 10.73 -5.22
C ALA A 162 -12.44 10.15 -5.19
N GLY A 163 -12.74 9.25 -4.25
CA GLY A 163 -14.04 8.59 -4.06
C GLY A 163 -14.15 7.19 -4.70
N ILE A 164 -13.02 6.60 -5.11
CA ILE A 164 -12.94 5.25 -5.68
C ILE A 164 -12.27 4.33 -4.65
N HIS A 165 -13.09 3.62 -3.89
CA HIS A 165 -12.61 2.65 -2.90
C HIS A 165 -12.24 1.34 -3.59
N TYR A 166 -11.07 0.78 -3.27
CA TYR A 166 -10.57 -0.44 -3.90
C TYR A 166 -11.53 -1.62 -3.71
N ASN A 167 -12.14 -1.73 -2.53
CA ASN A 167 -13.08 -2.80 -2.17
C ASN A 167 -14.51 -2.62 -2.75
N ALA A 168 -14.76 -1.54 -3.47
CA ALA A 168 -16.06 -1.24 -4.10
C ALA A 168 -15.91 -0.85 -5.58
N MET A 169 -14.78 -1.20 -6.20
CA MET A 169 -14.48 -0.83 -7.58
C MET A 169 -15.52 -1.44 -8.53
N SER A 170 -16.22 -0.58 -9.27
CA SER A 170 -17.15 -0.95 -10.33
C SER A 170 -17.19 0.10 -11.42
N PHE A 171 -17.63 -0.28 -12.62
CA PHE A 171 -17.80 0.67 -13.71
C PHE A 171 -18.79 1.80 -13.39
N GLY A 172 -19.91 1.46 -12.73
CA GLY A 172 -20.92 2.44 -12.32
C GLY A 172 -20.37 3.50 -11.36
N LEU A 173 -19.58 3.07 -10.37
CA LEU A 173 -18.89 3.97 -9.45
C LEU A 173 -17.88 4.85 -10.19
N LEU A 174 -17.00 4.24 -11.00
CA LEU A 174 -15.99 4.98 -11.78
C LEU A 174 -16.65 6.06 -12.64
N LYS A 175 -17.69 5.71 -13.42
CA LYS A 175 -18.43 6.66 -14.26
C LYS A 175 -19.04 7.80 -13.44
N SER A 176 -19.67 7.48 -12.31
CA SER A 176 -20.28 8.47 -11.41
C SER A 176 -19.24 9.47 -10.88
N ILE A 177 -18.10 8.96 -10.38
CA ILE A 177 -17.00 9.79 -9.87
C ILE A 177 -16.43 10.69 -10.98
N LEU A 178 -16.16 10.13 -12.16
CA LEU A 178 -15.62 10.91 -13.30
C LEU A 178 -16.58 12.02 -13.76
N LYS A 179 -17.90 11.84 -13.62
CA LYS A 179 -18.92 12.85 -13.92
C LYS A 179 -19.08 13.92 -12.85
N SER A 180 -18.66 13.65 -11.60
CA SER A 180 -18.92 14.53 -10.46
C SER A 180 -18.24 15.89 -10.55
N SER A 181 -17.14 16.02 -11.30
CA SER A 181 -16.47 17.30 -11.55
C SER A 181 -15.59 17.24 -12.80
N PRO A 182 -15.37 18.36 -13.52
CA PRO A 182 -14.45 18.41 -14.67
C PRO A 182 -13.02 17.97 -14.40
N ASN A 183 -12.53 18.09 -13.15
CA ASN A 183 -11.16 17.75 -12.79
C ASN A 183 -10.97 16.28 -12.42
N LYS A 184 -12.06 15.52 -12.21
CA LYS A 184 -11.99 14.13 -11.74
C LYS A 184 -11.23 13.18 -12.66
N PRO A 185 -11.34 13.26 -14.00
CA PRO A 185 -10.47 12.47 -14.88
C PRO A 185 -8.99 12.70 -14.63
N ARG A 186 -8.57 13.94 -14.33
CA ARG A 186 -7.17 14.26 -14.01
C ARG A 186 -6.77 13.68 -12.66
N GLU A 187 -7.57 13.89 -11.62
CA GLU A 187 -7.31 13.34 -10.28
C GLU A 187 -7.14 11.81 -10.32
N VAL A 188 -8.06 11.11 -11.01
CA VAL A 188 -8.00 9.64 -11.16
C VAL A 188 -6.82 9.21 -12.04
N ASN A 189 -6.50 9.95 -13.10
CA ASN A 189 -5.33 9.68 -13.93
C ASN A 189 -4.04 9.71 -13.09
N ASP A 190 -3.80 10.83 -12.42
CA ASP A 190 -2.56 11.09 -11.71
C ASP A 190 -2.38 10.10 -10.54
N ALA A 191 -3.49 9.77 -9.85
CA ALA A 191 -3.51 8.75 -8.81
C ALA A 191 -3.08 7.36 -9.32
N ILE A 192 -3.48 6.97 -10.53
CA ILE A 192 -3.19 5.65 -11.11
C ILE A 192 -1.77 5.58 -11.69
N VAL A 193 -1.37 6.59 -12.48
CA VAL A 193 -0.12 6.51 -13.27
C VAL A 193 1.16 6.61 -12.45
N GLN A 194 1.06 7.01 -11.18
CA GLN A 194 2.21 6.99 -10.26
C GLN A 194 2.59 5.56 -9.81
N SER A 195 1.73 4.56 -10.01
CA SER A 195 1.98 3.19 -9.56
C SER A 195 2.21 2.26 -10.74
N LYS A 196 3.36 1.60 -10.76
CA LYS A 196 3.69 0.54 -11.72
C LYS A 196 2.65 -0.60 -11.70
N ILE A 197 2.26 -1.07 -10.52
CA ILE A 197 1.24 -2.13 -10.38
C ILE A 197 -0.07 -1.76 -11.09
N PHE A 198 -0.54 -0.52 -10.92
CA PHE A 198 -1.70 -0.01 -11.64
C PHE A 198 -1.46 0.07 -13.15
N THR A 199 -0.40 0.75 -13.60
CA THR A 199 -0.17 0.98 -15.05
C THR A 199 0.00 -0.31 -15.84
N HIS A 200 0.65 -1.32 -15.24
CA HIS A 200 0.80 -2.65 -15.83
C HIS A 200 -0.50 -3.46 -15.83
N SER A 201 -1.47 -3.09 -15.00
CA SER A 201 -2.78 -3.72 -14.90
C SER A 201 -3.88 -3.03 -15.72
N LEU A 202 -3.61 -1.84 -16.28
CA LEU A 202 -4.65 -0.98 -16.85
C LEU A 202 -5.43 -1.62 -18.00
N THR A 203 -4.78 -2.39 -18.87
CA THR A 203 -5.44 -3.11 -19.96
C THR A 203 -6.50 -4.07 -19.41
N LYS A 204 -6.14 -4.89 -18.41
CA LYS A 204 -7.03 -5.85 -17.75
C LYS A 204 -8.14 -5.13 -16.98
N MET A 205 -7.76 -4.14 -16.17
CA MET A 205 -8.68 -3.33 -15.38
C MET A 205 -9.76 -2.68 -16.24
N PHE A 206 -9.38 -2.02 -17.33
CA PHE A 206 -10.34 -1.32 -18.18
C PHE A 206 -11.11 -2.25 -19.11
N THR A 207 -10.54 -3.41 -19.48
CA THR A 207 -11.33 -4.47 -20.13
C THR A 207 -12.47 -4.94 -19.20
N GLU A 208 -12.14 -5.23 -17.94
CA GLU A 208 -13.13 -5.64 -16.95
C GLU A 208 -14.17 -4.55 -16.65
N LEU A 209 -13.73 -3.31 -16.41
CA LEU A 209 -14.64 -2.21 -16.09
C LEU A 209 -15.47 -1.78 -17.31
N VAL A 210 -14.84 -1.47 -18.44
CA VAL A 210 -15.52 -0.83 -19.57
C VAL A 210 -16.26 -1.85 -20.42
N HIS A 211 -15.64 -2.99 -20.74
CA HIS A 211 -16.24 -4.00 -21.62
C HIS A 211 -17.14 -4.94 -20.84
N ASN A 212 -16.64 -5.60 -19.79
CA ASN A 212 -17.39 -6.66 -19.11
C ASN A 212 -18.51 -6.10 -18.21
N GLN A 213 -18.22 -5.07 -17.41
CA GLN A 213 -19.21 -4.47 -16.50
C GLN A 213 -20.03 -3.37 -17.17
N GLY A 214 -19.39 -2.52 -17.98
CA GLY A 214 -20.05 -1.40 -18.66
C GLY A 214 -20.77 -1.78 -19.95
N GLY A 215 -20.38 -2.87 -20.61
CA GLY A 215 -20.94 -3.28 -21.90
C GLY A 215 -20.48 -2.44 -23.10
N TYR A 216 -19.48 -1.57 -22.94
CA TYR A 216 -19.01 -0.65 -23.99
C TYR A 216 -17.85 -1.25 -24.80
N THR A 217 -18.09 -2.38 -25.47
CA THR A 217 -17.06 -3.13 -26.21
C THR A 217 -16.45 -2.38 -27.40
N SER A 218 -17.09 -1.31 -27.88
CA SER A 218 -16.58 -0.47 -28.97
C SER A 218 -15.56 0.57 -28.52
N ILE A 219 -15.37 0.80 -27.22
CA ILE A 219 -14.35 1.71 -26.70
C ILE A 219 -13.00 0.98 -26.78
N PRO A 220 -12.03 1.48 -27.56
CA PRO A 220 -10.73 0.85 -27.64
C PRO A 220 -9.99 0.98 -26.31
N ILE A 221 -9.48 -0.15 -25.81
CA ILE A 221 -8.60 -0.19 -24.63
C ILE A 221 -7.18 -0.36 -25.13
N TYR A 222 -6.29 0.53 -24.71
CA TYR A 222 -4.87 0.44 -25.02
C TYR A 222 -4.28 -0.85 -24.45
N SER A 223 -3.43 -1.53 -25.22
CA SER A 223 -2.82 -2.82 -24.86
C SER A 223 -1.31 -2.89 -25.16
N GLY A 224 -0.68 -1.72 -25.37
CA GLY A 224 0.75 -1.60 -25.64
C GLY A 224 1.59 -1.48 -24.37
N ASP A 225 2.81 -0.95 -24.52
CA ASP A 225 3.74 -0.73 -23.42
C ASP A 225 3.13 0.15 -22.31
N PRO A 226 3.26 -0.22 -21.03
CA PRO A 226 2.68 0.53 -19.92
C PRO A 226 3.00 2.03 -19.88
N GLN A 227 4.14 2.46 -20.44
CA GLN A 227 4.47 3.89 -20.54
C GLN A 227 3.49 4.69 -21.42
N GLY A 228 2.80 4.02 -22.36
CA GLY A 228 1.79 4.64 -23.20
C GLY A 228 0.54 5.11 -22.44
N TRP A 229 0.30 4.60 -21.22
CA TRP A 229 -0.79 5.06 -20.36
C TRP A 229 -0.59 6.48 -19.84
N GLY A 230 0.66 6.94 -19.77
CA GLY A 230 1.05 8.26 -19.28
C GLY A 230 1.90 8.20 -18.00
N THR A 231 2.29 9.37 -17.52
CA THR A 231 2.99 9.58 -16.25
C THR A 231 2.33 10.75 -15.50
N PRO A 232 2.67 11.02 -14.22
CA PRO A 232 2.13 12.19 -13.51
C PRO A 232 2.42 13.54 -14.19
N THR A 233 3.42 13.59 -15.09
CA THR A 233 3.81 14.82 -15.79
C THR A 233 3.49 14.82 -17.28
N GLN A 234 3.00 13.70 -17.82
CA GLN A 234 2.75 13.54 -19.25
C GLN A 234 1.47 12.73 -19.50
N ASP A 235 0.56 13.33 -20.28
CA ASP A 235 -0.67 12.69 -20.70
C ASP A 235 -0.40 11.50 -21.62
N GLY A 236 -1.14 10.41 -21.37
CA GLY A 236 -1.14 9.22 -22.21
C GLY A 236 -2.55 8.73 -22.54
N GLU A 237 -2.71 7.44 -22.80
CA GLU A 237 -3.99 6.84 -23.18
C GLU A 237 -5.00 6.81 -22.02
N LEU A 238 -4.55 6.81 -20.76
CA LEU A 238 -5.45 6.71 -19.60
C LEU A 238 -6.39 7.92 -19.53
N ILE A 239 -5.86 9.13 -19.54
CA ILE A 239 -6.67 10.36 -19.45
C ILE A 239 -7.68 10.47 -20.61
N LYS A 240 -7.35 9.94 -21.79
CA LYS A 240 -8.29 9.91 -22.94
C LYS A 240 -9.47 8.99 -22.64
N ILE A 241 -9.21 7.77 -22.19
CA ILE A 241 -10.25 6.79 -21.85
C ILE A 241 -11.11 7.28 -20.68
N LEU A 242 -10.52 7.87 -19.64
CA LEU A 242 -11.26 8.45 -18.52
C LEU A 242 -12.21 9.57 -18.99
N ASN A 243 -11.77 10.43 -19.90
CA ASN A 243 -12.63 11.46 -20.49
C ASN A 243 -13.75 10.87 -21.36
N VAL A 244 -13.49 9.80 -22.11
CA VAL A 244 -14.54 9.08 -22.85
C VAL A 244 -15.58 8.52 -21.89
N ILE A 245 -15.17 7.80 -20.84
CA ILE A 245 -16.08 7.21 -19.83
C ILE A 245 -16.96 8.29 -19.20
N ARG A 246 -16.38 9.44 -18.86
CA ARG A 246 -17.12 10.60 -18.32
C ARG A 246 -18.27 11.05 -19.23
N MET A 247 -18.11 10.96 -20.55
CA MET A 247 -19.11 11.41 -21.53
C MET A 247 -20.17 10.34 -21.86
N LEU A 248 -19.99 9.10 -21.41
CA LEU A 248 -20.97 8.03 -21.65
C LEU A 248 -22.31 8.34 -20.97
N PRO A 249 -23.45 7.93 -21.54
CA PRO A 249 -24.77 8.14 -20.93
C PRO A 249 -24.82 7.52 -19.52
#